data_AF-A0A968JGX7-F1
#
_entry.id   AF-A0A968JGX7-F1
#
_cell.length_a   1.000
_cell.length_b   1.000
_cell.length_c   1.000
_cell.angle_alpha   90.00
_cell.angle_beta   90.00
_cell.angle_gamma   90.00
#
_symmetry.space_group_name_H-M   'P 1'
#
loop_
_entity.id
_entity.type
_entity.pdbx_description
1 polymer ?
#
loop_
_entity_poly.entity_id
_entity_poly.type
_entity_poly.pdbx_seq_one_letter_code
_entity_poly.pdbx_strand_id
1 'polypeptide(L)'
;MITVSGSGDVKLSGKTQSQSFAISGSGDLNASNAPSQQCNVSVTGSGDVLLNVAKQLNVSMMGSGDVTYIGNPEITSKVKGTGTLRKKTI
;
A
#
# COMPACT_ATOMS: atom_id res chain seq x y z
N MET A 1 -1.94 -11.98 -5.82
CA MET A 1 -2.04 -11.45 -4.44
C MET A 1 -0.69 -11.68 -3.80
N ILE A 2 -0.09 -10.65 -3.22
CA ILE A 2 1.17 -10.76 -2.47
C ILE A 2 0.83 -10.62 -0.98
N THR A 3 1.29 -11.58 -0.18
CA THR A 3 1.08 -11.60 1.27
C THR A 3 2.40 -11.43 1.98
N VAL A 4 2.49 -10.44 2.88
CA VAL A 4 3.63 -10.24 3.78
C VAL A 4 3.19 -10.63 5.19
N SER A 5 3.92 -11.53 5.84
CA SER A 5 3.64 -11.97 7.20
C SER A 5 4.93 -11.97 8.02
N GLY A 6 4.94 -11.24 9.13
CA GLY A 6 6.14 -11.05 9.98
C GLY A 6 6.80 -9.68 9.78
N SER A 7 8.12 -9.63 9.84
CA SER A 7 8.96 -8.41 9.79
C SER A 7 9.71 -8.24 8.46
N GLY A 8 9.26 -8.93 7.40
CA GLY A 8 9.98 -8.99 6.13
C GLY A 8 9.67 -7.82 5.19
N ASP A 9 10.69 -7.32 4.52
CA ASP A 9 10.56 -6.25 3.51
C ASP A 9 10.32 -6.82 2.12
N VAL A 10 9.29 -6.33 1.43
CA VAL A 10 8.97 -6.72 0.05
C VAL A 10 9.16 -5.55 -0.89
N LYS A 11 10.03 -5.74 -1.89
CA LYS A 11 10.20 -4.81 -3.01
C LYS A 11 9.59 -5.43 -4.26
N LEU A 12 8.66 -4.72 -4.87
CA LEU A 12 8.03 -5.13 -6.12
C LEU A 12 8.39 -4.15 -7.24
N SER A 13 8.75 -4.69 -8.40
CA SER A 13 8.99 -3.95 -9.63
C SER A 13 8.21 -4.57 -10.79
N GLY A 14 7.79 -3.75 -11.76
CA GLY A 14 7.10 -4.22 -12.97
C GLY A 14 6.00 -3.25 -13.41
N LYS A 15 5.08 -3.70 -14.26
CA LYS A 15 3.90 -2.92 -14.62
C LYS A 15 2.71 -3.85 -14.74
N THR A 16 1.60 -3.48 -14.13
CA THR A 16 0.37 -4.27 -14.22
C THR A 16 -0.83 -3.33 -14.23
N GLN A 17 -1.97 -3.80 -14.71
CA GLN A 17 -3.19 -3.02 -14.68
C GLN A 17 -3.77 -2.95 -13.27
N SER A 18 -3.77 -4.07 -12.55
CA SER A 18 -4.35 -4.20 -11.21
C SER A 18 -3.40 -4.90 -10.24
N GLN A 19 -3.38 -4.45 -8.99
CA GLN A 19 -2.58 -4.99 -7.89
C GLN A 19 -3.43 -5.24 -6.65
N SER A 20 -3.05 -6.26 -5.88
CA SER A 20 -3.66 -6.55 -4.60
C SER A 20 -2.62 -7.04 -3.60
N PHE A 21 -2.51 -6.33 -2.49
CA PHE A 21 -1.53 -6.55 -1.42
C PHE A 21 -2.23 -6.79 -0.08
N ALA A 22 -1.74 -7.77 0.68
CA ALA A 22 -2.16 -8.03 2.05
C ALA A 22 -0.91 -8.08 2.94
N ILE A 23 -0.85 -7.21 3.94
CA ILE A 23 0.28 -7.10 4.85
C ILE A 23 -0.23 -7.36 6.26
N SER A 24 0.38 -8.31 6.94
CA SER A 24 0.08 -8.66 8.32
C SER A 24 1.36 -8.68 9.14
N GLY A 25 1.46 -7.79 10.14
CA GLY A 25 2.63 -7.66 11.00
C GLY A 25 3.34 -6.30 10.83
N SER A 26 4.67 -6.35 10.77
CA SER A 26 5.55 -5.17 10.85
C SER A 26 6.40 -4.97 9.59
N GLY A 27 6.22 -5.81 8.57
CA GLY A 27 7.02 -5.75 7.34
C GLY A 27 6.57 -4.65 6.40
N ASP A 28 7.54 -4.09 5.67
CA ASP A 28 7.31 -2.98 4.75
C ASP A 28 7.13 -3.46 3.30
N LEU A 29 6.32 -2.73 2.53
CA LEU A 29 6.12 -2.98 1.11
C LEU A 29 6.48 -1.75 0.27
N ASN A 30 7.42 -1.91 -0.65
CA ASN A 30 7.76 -0.89 -1.62
C ASN A 30 7.44 -1.38 -3.05
N ALA A 31 6.33 -0.85 -3.59
CA ALA A 31 5.87 -1.04 -4.96
C ALA A 31 5.92 0.27 -5.78
N SER A 32 6.78 1.22 -5.40
CA SER A 32 6.94 2.49 -6.14
C SER A 32 7.41 2.27 -7.59
N ASN A 33 8.19 1.21 -7.81
CA ASN A 33 8.68 0.75 -9.12
C ASN A 33 7.72 -0.23 -9.82
N ALA A 34 6.50 -0.39 -9.31
CA ALA A 34 5.48 -1.27 -9.87
C ALA A 34 4.18 -0.50 -10.18
N PRO A 35 4.19 0.51 -11.08
CA PRO A 35 3.01 1.32 -11.39
C PRO A 35 1.81 0.48 -11.83
N SER A 36 0.65 0.79 -11.26
CA SER A 36 -0.64 0.18 -11.61
C SER A 36 -1.75 1.19 -11.87
N GLN A 37 -2.80 0.77 -12.59
CA GLN A 37 -4.00 1.62 -12.73
C GLN A 37 -4.88 1.52 -11.49
N GLN A 38 -5.05 0.30 -10.98
CA GLN A 38 -5.88 0.01 -9.82
C GLN A 38 -5.06 -0.75 -8.78
N CYS A 39 -5.22 -0.37 -7.51
CA CYS A 39 -4.54 -1.05 -6.42
C CYS A 39 -5.47 -1.21 -5.22
N ASN A 40 -5.53 -2.44 -4.69
CA ASN A 40 -6.16 -2.75 -3.41
C ASN A 40 -5.06 -3.10 -2.41
N VAL A 41 -5.04 -2.44 -1.26
CA VAL A 41 -4.09 -2.76 -0.18
C VAL A 41 -4.84 -2.95 1.14
N SER A 42 -4.51 -4.04 1.83
CA SER A 42 -4.96 -4.30 3.20
C SER A 42 -3.75 -4.41 4.11
N VAL A 43 -3.67 -3.55 5.13
CA VAL A 43 -2.60 -3.53 6.13
C VAL A 43 -3.20 -3.84 7.50
N THR A 44 -2.63 -4.81 8.20
CA THR A 44 -2.98 -5.13 9.58
C THR A 44 -1.70 -5.21 10.41
N GLY A 45 -1.47 -4.22 11.25
CA GLY A 45 -0.24 -4.10 12.05
C GLY A 45 0.40 -2.72 11.94
N SER A 46 1.74 -2.70 11.81
CA SER A 46 2.55 -1.49 11.96
C SER A 46 3.52 -1.25 10.79
N GLY A 47 3.48 -2.08 9.74
CA GLY A 47 4.34 -1.92 8.57
C GLY A 47 3.91 -0.80 7.63
N ASP A 48 4.87 -0.28 6.88
CA ASP A 48 4.69 0.84 5.96
C ASP A 48 4.58 0.38 4.50
N VAL A 49 3.79 1.10 3.72
CA VAL A 49 3.50 0.77 2.33
C VAL A 49 3.78 1.96 1.43
N LEU A 50 4.57 1.76 0.38
CA LEU A 50 4.77 2.73 -0.69
C LEU A 50 4.24 2.18 -2.03
N LEU A 51 3.23 2.85 -2.60
CA LEU A 51 2.55 2.44 -3.83
C LEU A 51 2.67 3.49 -4.94
N ASN A 52 2.54 3.08 -6.20
CA ASN A 52 2.43 3.98 -7.36
C ASN A 52 1.20 3.63 -8.19
N VAL A 53 0.18 4.48 -8.14
CA VAL A 53 -1.17 4.15 -8.64
C VAL A 53 -1.76 5.32 -9.43
N ALA A 54 -2.24 5.03 -10.63
CA ALA A 54 -2.65 6.06 -11.58
C ALA A 54 -4.14 6.42 -11.53
N LYS A 55 -5.05 5.48 -11.23
CA LYS A 55 -6.50 5.72 -11.35
C LYS A 55 -7.31 5.45 -10.08
N GLN A 56 -7.17 4.29 -9.44
CA GLN A 56 -7.98 3.95 -8.27
C GLN A 56 -7.14 3.26 -7.19
N LEU A 57 -7.26 3.72 -5.96
CA LEU A 57 -6.56 3.18 -4.80
C LEU A 57 -7.56 2.90 -3.67
N ASN A 58 -7.73 1.62 -3.35
CA ASN A 58 -8.53 1.17 -2.21
C ASN A 58 -7.59 0.75 -1.07
N VAL A 59 -7.72 1.40 0.08
CA VAL A 59 -6.87 1.18 1.26
C VAL A 59 -7.72 0.74 2.44
N SER A 60 -7.40 -0.41 3.02
CA SER A 60 -7.90 -0.84 4.32
C SER A 60 -6.73 -0.98 5.27
N MET A 61 -6.74 -0.22 6.36
CA MET A 61 -5.65 -0.20 7.33
C MET A 61 -6.20 -0.40 8.73
N MET A 62 -5.61 -1.33 9.47
CA MET A 62 -5.91 -1.59 10.87
C MET A 62 -4.60 -1.64 11.66
N GLY A 63 -4.36 -0.62 12.49
CA GLY A 63 -3.15 -0.52 13.32
C GLY A 63 -2.48 0.85 13.23
N SER A 64 -1.15 0.86 13.22
CA SER A 64 -0.33 2.06 13.40
C SER A 64 0.64 2.36 12.25
N GLY A 65 0.67 1.52 11.20
CA GLY A 65 1.54 1.72 10.03
C GLY A 65 1.01 2.75 9.05
N ASP A 66 1.83 3.16 8.09
CA ASP A 66 1.48 4.19 7.11
C ASP A 66 1.37 3.67 5.68
N VAL A 67 0.46 4.26 4.91
CA VAL A 67 0.37 4.03 3.46
C VAL A 67 0.69 5.34 2.75
N THR A 68 1.75 5.31 1.96
CA THR A 68 2.19 6.39 1.09
C THR A 68 1.92 5.99 -0.36
N TYR A 69 1.37 6.91 -1.15
CA TYR A 69 1.11 6.66 -2.58
C TYR A 69 1.65 7.76 -3.49
N ILE A 70 2.03 7.36 -4.71
CA ILE A 70 2.44 8.22 -5.81
C ILE A 70 1.33 8.19 -6.88
N GLY A 71 1.10 9.32 -7.55
CA GLY A 71 0.09 9.48 -8.60
C GLY A 71 -1.12 10.30 -8.15
N ASN A 72 -2.18 10.28 -8.96
CA ASN A 72 -3.44 10.98 -8.71
C ASN A 72 -4.64 10.03 -8.83
N PRO A 73 -4.71 8.95 -8.03
CA PRO A 73 -5.86 8.06 -8.07
C PRO A 73 -7.06 8.67 -7.32
N GLU A 74 -8.26 8.19 -7.66
CA GLU A 74 -9.41 8.25 -6.77
C GLU A 74 -9.19 7.32 -5.58
N ILE A 75 -9.41 7.82 -4.37
CA ILE A 75 -9.03 7.12 -3.14
C ILE A 75 -10.28 6.74 -2.36
N THR A 76 -10.39 5.45 -2.05
CA THR A 76 -11.30 4.95 -1.02
C THR A 76 -10.46 4.37 0.10
N SER A 77 -10.59 4.92 1.31
CA SER A 77 -9.77 4.50 2.44
C SER A 77 -10.58 4.23 3.69
N LYS A 78 -10.23 3.16 4.41
CA LYS A 78 -10.73 2.86 5.74
C LYS A 78 -9.55 2.64 6.66
N VAL A 79 -9.28 3.61 7.52
CA VAL A 79 -8.20 3.57 8.49
C VAL A 79 -8.79 3.40 9.88
N LYS A 80 -8.39 2.35 10.59
CA LYS A 80 -8.70 2.10 11.99
C LYS A 80 -7.40 2.04 12.79
N GLY A 81 -7.21 3.00 13.68
CA GLY A 81 -6.02 3.13 14.52
C GLY A 81 -5.37 4.49 14.34
N THR A 82 -4.04 4.54 14.47
CA THR A 82 -3.26 5.80 14.44
C THR A 82 -2.44 5.97 13.17
N GLY A 83 -2.45 4.98 12.29
CA GLY A 83 -1.75 5.04 11.00
C GLY A 83 -2.31 6.11 10.06
N THR A 84 -1.52 6.50 9.06
CA THR A 84 -1.86 7.58 8.12
C THR A 84 -1.82 7.14 6.67
N LEU A 85 -2.74 7.68 5.86
CA LEU A 85 -2.71 7.58 4.41
C LEU A 85 -2.30 8.94 3.84
N ARG A 86 -1.18 9.00 3.12
CA ARG A 86 -0.63 10.25 2.58
C ARG A 86 -0.10 10.12 1.16
N LYS A 87 -0.18 11.22 0.41
CA LYS A 87 0.46 11.34 -0.90
C LYS A 87 1.94 11.63 -0.72
N LYS A 88 2.80 10.99 -1.52
CA LYS A 88 4.21 11.36 -1.62
C LYS A 88 4.34 12.67 -2.38
N THR A 89 4.77 13.73 -1.69
CA THR A 89 5.20 14.97 -2.33
C THR A 89 6.60 14.76 -2.89
N ILE A 90 6.80 15.07 -4.16
CA ILE A 90 8.09 15.04 -4.85
C ILE A 90 8.56 16.48 -5.01
#